data_AF-A0A4Y2CQP7-F1
#
_entry.id   AF-A0A4Y2CQP7-F1
#
_cell.length_a   1.000
_cell.length_b   1.000
_cell.length_c   1.000
_cell.angle_alpha   90.00
_cell.angle_beta   90.00
_cell.angle_gamma   90.00
#
_symmetry.space_group_name_H-M   'P 1'
#
loop_
_entity.id
_entity.type
_entity.pdbx_description
1 polymer ?
#
loop_
_entity_poly.entity_id
_entity_poly.type
_entity_poly.pdbx_seq_one_letter_code
_entity_poly.pdbx_strand_id
1 'polypeptide(L)' 'MEADVIDTLNASTAAVRLHHVHHVNPDHHGSGFLAMNCMRQNRQLCDVSLHAGNDVILAHKVVLASCSAYFLAMFN' A
#
# COMPACT_ATOMS: atom_id res chain seq x y z
N MET A 1 24.02 -4.46 -50.53
CA MET A 1 23.38 -5.47 -51.39
C MET A 1 23.87 -6.80 -50.83
N GLU A 2 23.20 -7.45 -49.90
CA GLU A 2 21.78 -7.50 -49.54
C GLU A 2 21.67 -7.52 -48.01
N ALA A 3 20.74 -6.73 -47.45
CA ALA A 3 20.29 -6.90 -46.08
C ALA A 3 19.01 -7.74 -46.15
N ASP A 4 19.18 -9.06 -46.07
CA ASP A 4 18.10 -10.00 -46.35
C ASP A 4 17.21 -10.26 -45.13
N VAL A 5 16.00 -9.70 -45.23
CA VAL A 5 14.70 -10.32 -44.88
C VAL A 5 14.33 -10.45 -43.40
N ILE A 6 15.25 -10.45 -42.43
CA ILE A 6 14.88 -10.62 -41.01
C ILE A 6 14.38 -9.31 -40.35
N ASP A 7 14.74 -8.14 -40.88
CA ASP A 7 14.36 -6.85 -40.28
C ASP A 7 12.96 -6.35 -40.63
N THR A 8 12.26 -6.96 -41.61
CA THR A 8 10.97 -6.43 -42.11
C THR A 8 9.73 -7.11 -41.50
N LEU A 9 9.88 -8.21 -40.76
CA LEU A 9 8.73 -8.94 -40.16
C LEU A 9 8.45 -8.63 -38.69
N ASN A 10 9.31 -7.87 -37.99
CA ASN A 10 9.02 -7.39 -36.64
C ASN A 10 8.34 -6.01 -36.60
N ALA A 11 8.02 -5.45 -37.77
CA ALA A 11 7.38 -4.14 -37.91
C ALA A 11 5.85 -4.14 -37.70
N SER A 12 5.25 -5.21 -37.18
CA SER A 12 3.79 -5.32 -37.03
C SER A 12 3.28 -5.57 -35.61
N THR A 13 4.13 -5.39 -34.59
CA THR A 13 3.70 -5.43 -33.16
C THR A 13 4.13 -4.19 -32.38
N ALA A 14 4.23 -3.05 -33.07
CA ALA A 14 4.07 -1.72 -32.48
C ALA A 14 2.60 -1.31 -32.74
N ALA A 15 1.77 -0.83 -31.82
CA ALA A 15 2.04 -0.24 -30.55
C ALA A 15 0.74 -0.26 -29.71
N VAL A 16 0.77 -0.94 -28.58
CA VAL A 16 0.21 -0.37 -27.35
C VAL A 16 1.32 -0.47 -26.33
N ARG A 17 2.32 0.42 -26.43
CA ARG A 17 3.13 0.69 -25.24
C ARG A 17 2.19 1.41 -24.29
N LEU A 18 1.57 0.67 -23.36
CA LEU A 18 0.90 1.29 -22.22
C LEU A 18 1.89 2.28 -21.63
N HIS A 19 1.52 3.56 -21.61
CA HIS A 19 2.29 4.61 -20.99
C HIS A 19 2.36 4.27 -19.49
N HIS A 20 3.43 3.60 -19.08
CA HIS A 20 3.65 3.27 -17.68
C HIS A 20 4.05 4.54 -16.94
N VAL A 21 3.06 5.26 -16.41
CA VAL A 21 3.26 6.47 -15.60
C VAL A 21 3.62 6.05 -14.18
N HIS A 22 4.86 6.31 -13.79
CA HIS A 22 5.32 6.10 -12.42
C HIS A 22 5.01 7.36 -11.59
N HIS A 23 4.04 7.26 -10.68
CA HIS A 23 3.66 8.35 -9.78
C HIS A 23 4.03 7.99 -8.34
N VAL A 24 4.86 8.83 -7.72
CA VAL A 24 5.25 8.71 -6.30
C VAL A 24 4.93 10.02 -5.62
N ASN A 25 4.15 9.95 -4.54
CA ASN A 25 3.97 11.07 -3.63
C ASN A 25 4.75 10.76 -2.34
N PRO A 26 5.85 11.48 -2.06
CA PRO A 26 6.66 11.24 -0.87
C PRO A 26 5.89 11.47 0.43
N ASP A 27 4.83 12.28 0.44
CA ASP A 27 4.02 12.54 1.63
C ASP A 27 2.85 11.56 1.81
N HIS A 28 2.69 10.61 0.90
CA HIS A 28 1.51 9.72 0.87
C HIS A 28 1.40 8.89 2.15
N HIS A 29 2.48 8.24 2.56
CA HIS A 29 2.48 7.40 3.76
C HIS A 29 2.25 8.22 5.03
N GLY A 30 2.91 9.37 5.17
CA GLY A 30 2.71 10.27 6.31
C GLY A 30 1.26 10.74 6.43
N SER A 31 0.70 11.20 5.31
CA SER A 31 -0.71 11.62 5.24
C SER A 31 -1.68 10.47 5.55
N GLY A 32 -1.38 9.26 5.08
CA GLY A 32 -2.15 8.05 5.38
C GLY A 32 -2.17 7.72 6.88
N PHE A 33 -1.01 7.72 7.54
CA PHE A 33 -0.93 7.47 8.99
C PHE A 33 -1.62 8.56 9.82
N LEU A 34 -1.52 9.82 9.41
CA LEU A 34 -2.27 10.91 10.05
C LEU A 34 -3.79 10.67 9.95
N ALA A 35 -4.29 10.32 8.77
CA ALA A 35 -5.70 10.00 8.58
C ALA A 35 -6.14 8.80 9.44
N MET A 36 -5.34 7.73 9.51
CA MET A 36 -5.63 6.57 10.37
C MET A 36 -5.65 6.93 11.86
N ASN A 37 -4.77 7.81 12.32
CA ASN A 37 -4.81 8.29 13.70
C ASN A 37 -6.05 9.15 13.99
N CYS A 38 -6.47 10.02 13.05
CA CYS A 38 -7.73 10.75 13.17
C CYS A 38 -8.93 9.79 13.24
N MET A 39 -8.96 8.76 12.39
CA MET A 39 -9.99 7.71 12.45
C MET A 39 -9.99 7.00 13.81
N ARG A 40 -8.82 6.69 14.37
CA ARG A 40 -8.69 6.09 15.70
C ARG A 40 -9.27 6.99 16.80
N GLN A 41 -8.93 8.29 16.79
CA GLN A 41 -9.46 9.28 17.73
C GLN A 41 -11.00 9.39 17.64
N ASN A 42 -11.54 9.28 16.43
CA ASN A 42 -12.97 9.28 16.15
C ASN A 42 -13.65 7.91 16.32
N ARG A 43 -12.90 6.88 16.74
CA ARG A 43 -13.38 5.48 16.90
C ARG A 43 -13.94 4.87 15.60
N GLN A 44 -13.47 5.36 14.46
CA GLN A 44 -13.88 4.90 13.14
C GLN A 44 -13.02 3.71 12.71
N LEU A 45 -13.68 2.66 12.24
CA LEU A 45 -13.05 1.44 11.72
C LEU A 45 -12.16 0.70 12.72
N CYS A 46 -12.13 1.11 14.00
CA CYS A 46 -11.40 0.40 15.05
C CYS A 46 -12.02 -0.99 15.24
N ASP A 47 -11.18 -2.02 15.15
CA ASP A 47 -11.54 -3.44 15.17
C ASP A 47 -10.87 -4.20 16.33
N VAL A 48 -10.18 -3.48 17.22
CA VAL A 48 -9.59 -3.99 18.45
C VAL A 48 -9.65 -2.97 19.60
N SER A 49 -9.87 -3.46 20.82
CA SER A 49 -9.72 -2.73 22.07
C SER A 49 -8.60 -3.35 22.90
N LEU A 50 -7.55 -2.57 23.19
CA LEU A 50 -6.47 -2.99 24.08
C LEU A 50 -6.80 -2.55 25.50
N HIS A 51 -6.80 -3.49 26.43
CA HIS A 51 -7.02 -3.24 27.85
C HIS A 51 -5.68 -3.25 28.57
N ALA A 52 -5.28 -2.11 29.13
CA ALA A 52 -4.03 -1.94 29.87
C ALA A 52 -4.35 -1.47 31.29
N GLY A 53 -4.53 -2.43 32.20
CA GLY A 53 -5.10 -2.15 33.52
C GLY A 53 -6.53 -1.63 33.39
N ASN A 54 -6.77 -0.39 33.82
CA ASN A 54 -8.07 0.26 33.74
C ASN A 54 -8.29 1.04 32.42
N ASP A 55 -7.23 1.22 31.63
CA ASP A 55 -7.31 1.98 30.39
C ASP A 55 -7.77 1.10 29.23
N VAL A 56 -8.61 1.67 28.37
CA VAL A 56 -9.09 1.03 27.13
C VAL A 56 -8.68 1.88 25.94
N ILE A 57 -7.92 1.27 25.02
CA ILE A 57 -7.41 1.92 23.82
C ILE A 57 -8.05 1.26 22.60
N LEU A 58 -8.87 2.01 21.87
CA LEU A 58 -9.38 1.58 20.56
C LEU A 58 -8.32 1.80 19.49
N ALA A 59 -8.13 0.81 18.62
CA ALA A 59 -7.13 0.84 17.56
C ALA A 59 -7.55 0.00 16.35
N HIS A 60 -6.70 0.01 15.32
CA HIS A 60 -6.83 -0.79 14.11
C HIS A 60 -5.80 -1.93 14.13
N LYS A 61 -6.24 -3.18 14.02
CA LYS A 61 -5.37 -4.37 13.99
C LYS A 61 -4.32 -4.27 12.89
N VAL A 62 -4.72 -3.85 11.69
CA VAL A 62 -3.82 -3.69 10.54
C VAL A 62 -2.70 -2.69 10.81
N VAL A 63 -3.01 -1.57 11.47
CA VAL A 63 -2.00 -0.56 11.82
C VAL A 63 -1.05 -1.12 12.88
N LEU A 64 -1.58 -1.74 13.93
CA LEU A 64 -0.76 -2.37 14.97
C LEU A 64 0.14 -3.47 14.42
N ALA A 65 -0.39 -4.34 13.55
CA ALA A 65 0.36 -5.41 12.90
C ALA A 65 1.47 -4.87 11.98
N SER A 66 1.20 -3.79 11.24
CA SER A 66 2.19 -3.17 10.36
C SER A 66 3.40 -2.58 11.11
N CYS A 67 3.19 -2.18 12.37
CA CYS A 67 4.21 -1.49 13.19
C CYS A 67 4.85 -2.39 14.26
N SER A 68 4.38 -3.63 14.45
CA SER A 68 4.84 -4.51 15.52
C SER A 68 4.70 -5.99 15.16
N ALA A 69 5.82 -6.72 15.18
CA ALA A 69 5.85 -8.16 14.97
C ALA A 69 5.00 -8.93 16.00
N TYR A 70 4.87 -8.40 17.22
CA TYR A 70 4.01 -8.99 18.25
C TYR A 70 2.53 -8.95 17.85
N PHE A 71 2.05 -7.78 17.42
CA PHE A 71 0.65 -7.64 17.01
C PHE A 71 0.38 -8.35 15.68
N LEU A 72 1.37 -8.41 14.78
CA LEU A 72 1.27 -9.22 13.57
C LEU A 72 1.06 -10.71 13.92
N ALA A 73 1.85 -11.26 14.83
CA ALA A 73 1.69 -12.65 15.28
C ALA A 73 0.41 -12.89 16.10
N MET A 74 -0.14 -11.85 16.74
CA MET A 74 -1.38 -11.96 17.53
C MET A 74 -2.64 -11.94 16.65
N PHE A 75 -2.64 -11.22 15.52
CA PHE A 75 -3.83 -11.01 14.70
C PHE A 75 -3.88 -11.85 13.40
N ASN A 76 -2.83 -12.61 13.11
CA ASN A 76 -2.70 -13.47 11.91
C ASN A 76 -2.66 -14.95 12.29
#